data_AF-A0A259FZC8-F1
#
_entry.id   AF-A0A259FZC8-F1
#
_cell.length_a   1.000
_cell.length_b   1.000
_cell.length_c   1.000
_cell.angle_alpha   90.00
_cell.angle_beta   90.00
_cell.angle_gamma   90.00
#
_symmetry.space_group_name_H-M   'P 1'
#
loop_
_entity.id
_entity.type
_entity.pdbx_description
1 polymer ?
#
loop_
_entity_poly.entity_id
_entity_poly.type
_entity_poly.pdbx_seq_one_letter_code
_entity_poly.pdbx_strand_id
1 'polypeptide(L)' 'MRKHDFILLTTRTCHCSNIEQALRDLEIVYERCYVEEHPELMERYKVRHCPVLIIDEVRVIPVDGLTEGQLRDLLDLG' A
#
# COMPACT_ATOMS: atom_id res chain seq x y z
N MET A 1 -6.14 -3.58 19.64
CA MET A 1 -5.98 -3.65 18.17
C MET A 1 -4.48 -3.69 17.89
N ARG A 2 -3.99 -4.66 17.12
CA ARG A 2 -2.57 -4.68 16.75
C ARG A 2 -2.33 -3.48 15.84
N LYS A 3 -1.37 -2.64 16.20
CA LYS A 3 -0.98 -1.49 15.39
C LYS A 3 -0.13 -2.06 14.27
N HIS A 4 -0.65 -2.02 13.05
CA HIS A 4 0.08 -2.44 11.87
C HIS A 4 0.74 -1.22 11.23
N ASP A 5 1.98 -1.36 10.78
CA ASP A 5 2.69 -0.31 10.06
C ASP A 5 2.43 -0.49 8.56
N PHE A 6 1.80 0.50 7.93
CA PHE A 6 1.44 0.46 6.52
C PHE A 6 2.32 1.42 5.73
N ILE A 7 2.91 0.93 4.63
CA ILE A 7 3.68 1.75 3.69
C ILE A 7 3.05 1.60 2.31
N LEU A 8 2.56 2.70 1.75
CA LEU A 8 2.12 2.76 0.36
C LEU A 8 3.31 3.15 -0.51
N LEU A 9 3.92 2.17 -1.17
CA LEU A 9 4.98 2.38 -2.13
C LEU A 9 4.37 2.61 -3.52
N THR A 10 4.63 3.78 -4.09
CA THR A 10 4.06 4.22 -5.36
C THR A 10 5.09 4.97 -6.20
N THR A 11 4.75 5.31 -7.44
CA THR A 11 5.49 6.31 -8.24
C THR A 11 4.83 7.68 -8.11
N ARG A 12 5.57 8.75 -8.42
CA ARG A 12 5.08 10.13 -8.49
C ARG A 12 4.05 10.33 -9.61
N THR A 13 4.07 9.45 -10.61
CA THR A 13 3.14 9.45 -11.75
C THR A 13 1.91 8.54 -11.54
N CYS A 14 1.83 7.78 -10.45
CA CYS A 14 0.67 6.94 -10.18
C CYS A 14 -0.53 7.78 -9.72
N HIS A 15 -1.67 7.56 -10.37
CA HIS A 15 -2.97 8.08 -9.96
C HIS A 15 -3.70 7.06 -9.09
N CYS A 16 -3.24 6.87 -7.85
CA CYS A 16 -3.81 5.89 -6.93
C CYS A 16 -4.82 6.51 -5.93
N SER A 17 -5.47 7.62 -6.30
CA SER A 17 -6.39 8.38 -5.42
C SER A 17 -7.53 7.54 -4.85
N ASN A 18 -8.03 6.56 -5.59
CA ASN A 18 -9.06 5.64 -5.10
C ASN A 18 -8.57 4.76 -3.94
N ILE A 19 -7.31 4.31 -4.01
CA ILE A 19 -6.70 3.50 -2.94
C ILE A 19 -6.45 4.35 -1.70
N GLU A 20 -5.96 5.59 -1.88
CA GLU A 20 -5.77 6.51 -0.76
C GLU A 20 -7.08 6.87 -0.06
N GLN A 21 -8.15 7.03 -0.83
CA GLN A 21 -9.48 7.27 -0.29
C GLN A 21 -9.97 6.04 0.48
N ALA A 22 -9.86 4.83 -0.09
CA ALA A 22 -10.22 3.60 0.59
C ALA A 22 -9.43 3.37 1.89
N LEU A 23 -8.12 3.60 1.89
CA LEU A 23 -7.28 3.51 3.10
C LEU A 23 -7.75 4.50 4.18
N ARG A 24 -8.12 5.72 3.77
CA ARG A 24 -8.65 6.75 4.67
C ARG A 24 -10.02 6.36 5.24
N ASP A 25 -10.91 5.84 4.41
CA ASP A 25 -12.26 5.41 4.82
C ASP A 25 -12.20 4.20 5.76
N LEU A 26 -11.16 3.37 5.64
CA LEU A 26 -10.84 2.29 6.58
C LEU A 26 -10.07 2.76 7.84
N GLU A 27 -9.86 4.08 8.00
CA GLU A 27 -9.10 4.70 9.09
C GLU A 27 -7.66 4.17 9.24
N ILE A 28 -7.06 3.76 8.11
CA ILE A 28 -5.70 3.22 8.06
C ILE A 28 -4.70 4.37 7.92
N VAL A 29 -3.80 4.47 8.91
CA VAL A 29 -2.66 5.37 8.83
C VAL A 29 -1.55 4.67 8.06
N TYR A 30 -1.06 5.30 6.99
CA TYR A 30 0.03 4.78 6.17
C TYR A 30 1.09 5.85 5.90
N GLU A 31 2.33 5.40 5.69
CA GLU A 31 3.41 6.20 5.17
C GLU A 31 3.45 6.08 3.65
N ARG A 32 3.62 7.21 2.94
CA ARG A 32 3.72 7.21 1.48
C ARG A 32 5.18 7.30 1.07
N CYS A 33 5.66 6.29 0.35
CA CYS A 33 7.01 6.28 -0.20
C CYS A 33 6.97 6.30 -1.74
N TYR A 34 7.92 7.01 -2.34
CA TYR A 34 8.09 7.04 -3.78
C TYR A 34 9.27 6.17 -4.19
N VAL A 35 9.06 5.27 -5.15
CA VAL A 35 10.13 4.44 -5.72
C VAL A 35 11.27 5.29 -6.28
N GLU A 36 10.96 6.46 -6.83
CA GLU A 36 11.94 7.38 -7.37
C GLU A 36 12.89 7.94 -6.30
N GLU A 37 12.47 7.96 -5.04
CA GLU A 37 13.29 8.40 -3.89
C GLU A 37 13.93 7.23 -3.17
N HIS A 38 13.25 6.08 -3.19
CA HIS A 38 13.64 4.87 -2.46
C HIS A 38 13.65 3.62 -3.36
N PRO A 39 14.49 3.58 -4.41
CA PRO A 39 14.57 2.43 -5.32
C PRO A 39 15.01 1.15 -4.59
N GLU A 40 15.74 1.26 -3.48
CA GLU A 40 16.15 0.14 -2.63
C GLU A 40 14.97 -0.65 -2.06
N LEU A 41 13.81 0.00 -1.85
CA LEU A 41 12.62 -0.69 -1.33
C LEU A 41 12.06 -1.67 -2.36
N MET A 42 12.17 -1.37 -3.66
CA MET A 42 11.73 -2.31 -4.69
C MET A 42 12.52 -3.62 -4.64
N GLU A 43 13.83 -3.53 -4.47
CA GLU A 43 14.68 -4.71 -4.37
C GLU A 43 14.48 -5.44 -3.04
N ARG A 44 14.47 -4.69 -1.92
CA ARG A 44 14.27 -5.23 -0.56
C ARG A 44 12.98 -6.03 -0.44
N TYR A 45 11.88 -5.49 -0.96
CA TYR A 45 10.55 -6.12 -0.88
C TYR A 45 10.17 -6.91 -2.14
N LYS A 46 11.08 -7.05 -3.11
CA LYS A 46 10.87 -7.76 -4.39
C LYS A 46 9.62 -7.27 -5.14
N VAL A 47 9.36 -5.97 -5.06
CA VAL A 47 8.22 -5.32 -5.73
C VAL A 47 8.49 -5.29 -7.23
N ARG A 48 7.50 -5.72 -8.03
CA ARG A 48 7.59 -5.72 -9.50
C ARG A 48 6.75 -4.66 -10.18
N HIS A 49 5.67 -4.24 -9.51
CA HIS A 49 4.69 -3.28 -10.00
C HIS A 49 4.29 -2.36 -8.86
N CYS A 50 3.96 -1.11 -9.15
CA CYS A 50 3.42 -0.16 -8.20
C CYS A 50 2.03 0.29 -8.68
N PRO A 51 1.11 0.68 -7.77
CA PRO A 51 1.29 0.82 -6.32
C PRO A 51 1.20 -0.50 -5.53
N VAL A 52 1.97 -0.60 -4.45
CA VAL A 52 1.88 -1.69 -3.47
C VAL A 52 1.71 -1.16 -2.06
N LEU A 53 1.00 -1.92 -1.24
CA LEU A 53 0.89 -1.71 0.20
C LEU A 53 1.76 -2.73 0.92
N ILE A 54 2.71 -2.26 1.71
CA ILE A 54 3.58 -3.06 2.57
C ILE A 54 3.02 -2.96 3.99
N ILE A 55 2.88 -4.09 4.66
CA ILE A 55 2.28 -4.21 6.00
C ILE A 55 3.31 -4.88 6.92
N ASP A 56 3.60 -4.22 8.04
CA ASP A 56 4.57 -4.66 9.07
C ASP A 56 5.95 -5.02 8.50
N GLU A 57 6.34 -4.40 7.37
CA GLU A 57 7.55 -4.75 6.61
C GLU A 57 7.67 -6.24 6.19
N VAL A 58 6.61 -7.03 6.30
CA VAL A 58 6.63 -8.48 6.01
C VAL A 58 5.69 -8.88 4.89
N ARG A 59 4.57 -8.17 4.71
CA ARG A 59 3.54 -8.51 3.73
C ARG A 59 3.49 -7.43 2.67
N VAL A 60 3.59 -7.81 1.40
CA VAL A 60 3.57 -6.89 0.26
C VAL A 60 2.38 -7.25 -0.61
N ILE A 61 1.47 -6.29 -0.80
CA ILE A 61 0.20 -6.50 -1.52
C ILE A 61 0.12 -5.50 -2.68
N PRO A 62 0.04 -5.95 -3.94
CA PRO A 62 -0.29 -5.07 -5.05
C PRO A 62 -1.70 -4.53 -4.88
N VAL A 63 -1.84 -3.21 -4.95
CA VAL A 63 -3.14 -2.53 -4.76
C VAL A 63 -3.61 -1.81 -6.02
N ASP A 64 -2.93 -2.01 -7.14
CA ASP A 64 -3.32 -1.45 -8.43
C ASP A 64 -4.71 -1.96 -8.87
N GLY A 65 -5.62 -1.04 -9.20
CA GLY A 65 -6.98 -1.35 -9.65
C GLY A 65 -7.92 -1.98 -8.60
N LEU A 66 -7.53 -2.06 -7.33
CA LEU A 66 -8.40 -2.62 -6.29
C LEU A 66 -9.52 -1.64 -5.86
N THR A 67 -10.65 -2.22 -5.44
CA THR A 67 -11.75 -1.50 -4.80
C THR A 67 -11.63 -1.50 -3.28
N GLU A 68 -12.34 -0.60 -2.58
CA GLU A 68 -12.36 -0.55 -1.11
C GLU A 68 -12.75 -1.89 -0.47
N GLY A 69 -13.79 -2.56 -0.99
CA GLY A 69 -14.22 -3.87 -0.48
C GLY A 69 -13.13 -4.94 -0.59
N GLN A 70 -12.42 -4.98 -1.73
CA GLN A 70 -11.30 -5.90 -1.91
C GLN A 70 -10.12 -5.56 -1.00
N LEU A 71 -9.87 -4.27 -0.78
CA LEU A 71 -8.83 -3.82 0.15
C LEU A 71 -9.16 -4.26 1.58
N ARG A 72 -10.43 -4.10 1.99
CA ARG A 72 -10.93 -4.53 3.30
C ARG A 72 -10.75 -6.03 3.52
N ASP A 73 -11.13 -6.83 2.54
CA ASP A 73 -11.01 -8.30 2.59
C ASP A 73 -9.54 -8.73 2.68
N LEU A 74 -8.65 -8.11 1.89
CA LEU A 74 -7.21 -8.43 1.89
C LEU A 74 -6.52 -8.09 3.22
N LEU A 75 -7.01 -7.06 3.90
CA LEU A 75 -6.52 -6.61 5.18
C LEU A 75 -7.11 -7.39 6.36
N ASP A 76 -7.97 -8.40 6.09
CA ASP A 76 -8.67 -9.18 7.10
C ASP A 76 -9.40 -8.28 8.13
N LEU A 77 -9.95 -7.15 7.66
CA LEU A 77 -10.76 -6.20 8.44
C LEU A 77 -12.25 -6.56 8.43
N GLY A 78 -12.58 -7.78 7.99
CA GLY A 78 -13.92 -8.36 7.90
C GLY A 78 -14.28 -9.24 9.09
#